data_AF-A0A661JJF3-F1
#
_entry.id   AF-A0A661JJF3-F1
#
_cell.length_a   1.000
_cell.length_b   1.000
_cell.length_c   1.000
_cell.angle_alpha   90.00
_cell.angle_beta   90.00
_cell.angle_gamma   90.00
#
_symmetry.space_group_name_H-M   'P 1'
#
loop_
_entity.id
_entity.type
_entity.pdbx_description
1 polymer ?
#
loop_
_entity_poly.entity_id
_entity_poly.type
_entity_poly.pdbx_seq_one_letter_code
_entity_poly.pdbx_strand_id
1 'polypeptide(L)'
;MILRRETHELLLRGYGKEIEREVRKLLYFEDAEVVFLWHEVLGAIERLRRERVVDLAQMRRLLLSLVAIERRIKERSGNGR
;
A
#
# COMPACT_ATOMS: atom_id res chain seq x y z
N MET A 1 -10.81 5.56 -2.54
CA MET A 1 -9.86 5.08 -1.52
C MET A 1 -10.46 3.85 -0.87
N ILE A 2 -9.78 2.70 -0.99
CA ILE A 2 -10.25 1.41 -0.44
C ILE A 2 -10.04 1.34 1.08
N LEU A 3 -9.05 2.07 1.60
CA LEU A 3 -8.87 2.32 3.02
C LEU A 3 -9.63 3.58 3.46
N ARG A 4 -10.28 3.51 4.64
CA ARG A 4 -10.78 4.72 5.31
C ARG A 4 -9.61 5.63 5.64
N ARG A 5 -9.80 6.94 5.51
CA ARG A 5 -8.77 7.96 5.82
C ARG A 5 -8.17 7.78 7.21
N GLU A 6 -9.00 7.51 8.21
CA GLU A 6 -8.56 7.26 9.59
C GLU A 6 -7.60 6.07 9.69
N THR A 7 -7.91 4.96 9.02
CA THR A 7 -7.04 3.77 9.00
C THR A 7 -5.71 4.08 8.33
N HIS A 8 -5.74 4.83 7.22
CA HIS A 8 -4.54 5.28 6.54
C HIS A 8 -3.66 6.16 7.45
N GLU A 9 -4.25 7.13 8.15
CA GLU A 9 -3.53 7.99 9.10
C GLU A 9 -2.95 7.21 10.29
N LEU A 10 -3.69 6.25 10.83
CA LEU A 10 -3.21 5.36 11.90
C LEU A 10 -2.01 4.50 11.44
N LEU A 11 -2.08 3.94 10.24
CA LEU A 11 -0.99 3.15 9.67
C LEU A 11 0.26 4.00 9.45
N LEU A 12 0.12 5.23 8.94
CA LEU A 12 1.25 6.15 8.79
C LEU A 12 1.91 6.50 10.12
N ARG A 13 1.12 6.75 11.17
CA ARG A 13 1.66 7.07 12.50
C ARG A 13 2.34 5.87 13.15
N GLY A 14 1.74 4.68 13.04
CA GLY A 14 2.23 3.47 13.70
C GLY A 14 3.37 2.76 12.97
N TYR A 15 3.43 2.86 11.64
CA TYR A 15 4.32 2.08 10.78
C TYR A 15 5.04 2.93 9.74
N GLY A 16 5.22 4.22 10.01
CA GLY A 16 5.81 5.15 9.05
C GLY A 16 7.18 4.70 8.53
N LYS A 17 8.04 4.12 9.38
CA LYS A 17 9.38 3.65 8.97
C LYS A 17 9.30 2.46 8.00
N GLU A 18 8.38 1.53 8.23
CA GLU A 18 8.15 0.38 7.37
C GLU A 18 7.57 0.82 6.04
N ILE A 19 6.60 1.74 6.06
CA ILE A 19 6.00 2.32 4.85
C ILE A 19 7.07 3.03 4.01
N GLU A 20 7.93 3.85 4.63
CA GLU A 20 9.07 4.48 3.94
C GLU A 20 10.01 3.46 3.29
N ARG A 21 10.29 2.34 3.97
CA ARG A 21 11.10 1.26 3.40
C ARG A 21 10.42 0.64 2.19
N GLU A 22 9.10 0.40 2.24
CA GLU A 22 8.35 -0.10 1.08
C GLU A 22 8.33 0.91 -0.06
N VAL A 23 8.10 2.20 0.21
CA VAL A 23 8.15 3.27 -0.82
C VAL A 23 9.50 3.28 -1.53
N ARG A 24 10.61 3.16 -0.80
CA ARG A 24 11.96 3.11 -1.40
C ARG A 24 12.16 1.94 -2.35
N LYS A 25 11.55 0.78 -2.09
CA LYS A 25 11.60 -0.36 -3.02
C LYS A 25 10.88 -0.07 -4.33
N LEU A 26 9.79 0.71 -4.27
CA LEU A 26 8.99 1.09 -5.43
C LEU A 26 9.66 2.12 -6.35
N LEU A 27 10.78 2.73 -5.91
CA LEU A 27 11.52 3.69 -6.74
C LEU A 27 12.19 3.07 -7.97
N TYR A 28 12.43 1.75 -7.93
CA TYR A 28 13.07 1.00 -9.02
C TYR A 28 12.08 0.48 -10.07
N PHE A 29 10.78 0.66 -9.85
CA PHE A 29 9.73 0.18 -10.74
C PHE A 29 9.16 1.32 -11.58
N GLU A 30 8.73 0.99 -12.80
CA GLU A 30 7.99 1.90 -13.67
C GLU A 30 6.58 2.17 -13.16
N ASP A 31 5.94 3.23 -13.67
CA ASP A 31 4.59 3.59 -13.24
C ASP A 31 3.54 2.52 -13.55
N ALA A 32 3.64 1.88 -14.72
CA ALA A 32 2.76 0.77 -15.09
C ALA A 32 2.92 -0.43 -14.14
N GLU A 33 4.16 -0.75 -13.76
CA GLU A 33 4.44 -1.85 -12.83
C GLU A 33 3.90 -1.56 -11.42
N VAL A 34 4.00 -0.32 -10.95
CA VAL A 34 3.45 0.07 -9.65
C VAL A 34 1.92 0.06 -9.65
N VAL A 35 1.27 0.45 -10.76
CA VAL A 35 -0.19 0.31 -10.91
C VAL A 35 -0.58 -1.16 -10.95
N PHE A 36 0.18 -2.02 -11.61
CA PHE A 36 -0.06 -3.47 -11.58
C PHE A 36 0.06 -4.03 -10.15
N LEU A 37 1.12 -3.69 -9.42
CA LEU A 37 1.30 -4.09 -8.02
C LEU A 37 0.17 -3.61 -7.12
N TRP A 38 -0.37 -2.42 -7.38
CA TRP A 38 -1.53 -1.90 -6.66
C TRP A 38 -2.74 -2.83 -6.80
N HIS A 39 -3.06 -3.25 -8.01
CA HIS A 39 -4.16 -4.18 -8.28
C HIS A 39 -3.94 -5.55 -7.62
N GLU A 40 -2.72 -6.09 -7.68
CA GLU A 40 -2.38 -7.37 -7.03
C GLU A 40 -2.55 -7.31 -5.51
N VAL A 41 -2.07 -6.24 -4.87
CA VAL A 41 -2.22 -6.04 -3.41
C VAL A 41 -3.69 -5.95 -3.02
N LEU A 42 -4.50 -5.24 -3.79
CA LEU A 42 -5.94 -5.15 -3.56
C LEU A 42 -6.62 -6.50 -3.68
N GLY A 43 -6.33 -7.26 -4.74
CA GLY A 43 -6.87 -8.60 -4.94
C GLY A 43 -6.49 -9.55 -3.80
N ALA A 44 -5.26 -9.47 -3.28
CA ALA A 44 -4.81 -10.25 -2.14
C ALA A 44 -5.57 -9.89 -0.85
N ILE A 45 -5.80 -8.60 -0.58
CA ILE A 45 -6.58 -8.14 0.57
C ILE A 45 -8.03 -8.65 0.47
N GLU A 46 -8.65 -8.53 -0.69
CA GLU A 46 -10.02 -9.00 -0.92
C GLU A 46 -10.14 -10.51 -0.74
N ARG A 47 -9.15 -11.27 -1.23
CA ARG A 47 -9.09 -12.72 -1.07
C ARG A 47 -9.03 -13.11 0.40
N LEU A 48 -8.12 -12.52 1.19
CA LEU A 48 -8.04 -12.79 2.63
C LEU A 48 -9.35 -12.48 3.36
N ARG A 49 -10.02 -11.38 3.00
CA ARG A 49 -11.32 -11.02 3.57
C ARG A 49 -12.41 -12.02 3.20
N ARG A 50 -12.42 -12.51 1.96
CA ARG A 50 -13.42 -13.48 1.46
C ARG A 50 -13.22 -14.85 2.09
N GLU A 51 -11.98 -15.32 2.17
CA GLU A 51 -11.62 -16.63 2.72
C GLU A 51 -11.68 -16.68 4.26
N ARG A 52 -11.92 -15.54 4.92
CA ARG A 52 -11.95 -15.40 6.39
C ARG A 52 -10.67 -15.90 7.05
N VAL A 53 -9.54 -15.77 6.34
CA VAL A 53 -8.22 -16.18 6.83
C VAL A 53 -7.79 -15.19 7.92
N VAL A 54 -7.55 -15.71 9.13
CA VAL A 54 -7.08 -14.91 10.28
C VAL A 54 -5.54 -14.84 10.27
N ASP A 55 -4.96 -14.29 9.21
CA ASP A 55 -3.54 -13.93 9.17
C ASP A 55 -3.39 -12.40 9.27
N LEU A 56 -3.31 -11.94 10.53
CA LEU A 56 -3.14 -10.52 10.84
C LEU A 56 -1.78 -9.98 10.38
N ALA A 57 -0.75 -10.83 10.31
CA ALA A 57 0.59 -10.42 9.89
C ALA A 57 0.63 -10.19 8.38
N GLN A 58 0.02 -11.08 7.60
CA GLN A 58 -0.12 -10.91 6.15
C GLN A 58 -1.03 -9.73 5.81
N MET A 59 -2.17 -9.60 6.48
CA MET A 59 -3.07 -8.45 6.28
C MET A 59 -2.34 -7.13 6.57
N ARG A 60 -1.59 -7.05 7.68
CA ARG A 60 -0.76 -5.88 7.98
C ARG A 60 0.23 -5.60 6.86
N ARG A 61 0.99 -6.60 6.40
CA ARG A 61 1.97 -6.41 5.30
C ARG A 61 1.31 -5.83 4.05
N LEU A 62 0.18 -6.39 3.62
CA LEU A 62 -0.55 -5.92 2.45
C LEU A 62 -1.07 -4.49 2.62
N LEU A 63 -1.56 -4.14 3.81
CA LEU A 63 -2.00 -2.77 4.12
C LEU A 63 -0.84 -1.77 4.08
N LEU A 64 0.34 -2.13 4.59
CA LEU A 64 1.52 -1.28 4.51
C LEU A 64 1.98 -1.10 3.06
N SER A 65 2.01 -2.18 2.27
CA SER A 65 2.31 -2.11 0.83
C SER A 65 1.31 -1.21 0.10
N LEU A 66 0.01 -1.32 0.39
CA LEU A 66 -1.02 -0.49 -0.23
C LEU A 66 -0.79 1.00 0.06
N VAL A 67 -0.55 1.36 1.32
CA VAL A 67 -0.25 2.75 1.71
C VAL A 67 1.03 3.27 1.06
N ALA A 68 2.07 2.43 0.98
CA ALA A 68 3.32 2.80 0.30
C ALA A 68 3.10 3.09 -1.20
N ILE A 69 2.33 2.24 -1.89
CA ILE A 69 2.00 2.42 -3.30
C ILE A 69 1.19 3.71 -3.52
N GLU A 70 0.13 3.92 -2.73
CA GLU A 70 -0.70 5.14 -2.81
C GLU A 70 0.15 6.41 -2.63
N ARG A 71 1.10 6.35 -1.69
CA ARG A 71 1.99 7.48 -1.42
C ARG A 71 2.98 7.74 -2.55
N ARG A 72 3.60 6.69 -3.12
CA ARG A 72 4.50 6.80 -4.28
C ARG A 72 3.78 7.41 -5.48
N ILE A 73 2.56 6.97 -5.76
CA ILE A 73 1.73 7.52 -6.85
C ILE A 73 1.47 9.02 -6.60
N LYS A 74 1.08 9.39 -5.37
CA LYS A 74 0.83 10.78 -5.00
C LYS A 74 2.06 11.69 -5.12
N GLU A 75 3.24 11.20 -4.73
CA GLU A 75 4.51 11.93 -4.82
C GLU A 75 4.90 12.19 -6.30
N ARG A 76 4.71 11.21 -7.19
CA ARG A 76 4.91 11.38 -8.64
C ARG A 76 3.93 12.39 -9.25
N SER A 77 2.65 12.35 -8.89
CA SER A 77 1.67 13.31 -9.39
C SER A 77 1.87 14.73 -8.85
N GLY A 78 2.51 14.88 -7.68
CA GLY A 78 2.84 16.18 -7.09
C GLY A 78 4.10 16.84 -7.65
N ASN A 79 5.07 16.06 -8.12
CA ASN A 79 6.33 16.53 -8.72
C ASN A 79 6.21 16.93 -10.22
N GLY A 80 5.01 16.89 -10.80
CA GLY A 80 4.75 17.30 -12.19
C GLY A 80 4.37 18.77 -12.38
N ARG A 81 4.67 19.64 -11.41
CA ARG A 81 4.45 21.10 -11.48
C ARG A 81 5.75 21.86 -11.40
#